data_AF-A0A851CKE6-F1
#
_entry.id   AF-A0A851CKE6-F1
#
_cell.length_a   1.000
_cell.length_b   1.000
_cell.length_c   1.000
_cell.angle_alpha   90.00
_cell.angle_beta   90.00
_cell.angle_gamma   90.00
#
_symmetry.space_group_name_H-M   'P 1'
#
loop_
_entity.id
_entity.type
_entity.pdbx_description
1 polymer ?
#
loop_
_entity_poly.entity_id
_entity_poly.type
_entity_poly.pdbx_seq_one_letter_code
_entity_poly.pdbx_strand_id
1 'polypeptide(L)' 'GVVAVAREDPHGRDPALYSALCPHLRPRAGGALLDVGFWGRWWFLEAALRDCDVNEEELGGLPLDPRELRSER' A
#
# COMPACT_ATOMS: atom_id res chain seq x y z
N GLY A 1 11.84 15.98 -3.46
CA GLY A 1 11.98 15.40 -4.81
C GLY A 1 10.64 15.46 -5.52
N VAL A 2 10.64 15.47 -6.85
CA VAL A 2 9.40 15.50 -7.66
C VAL A 2 8.74 14.12 -7.72
N VAL A 3 9.55 13.06 -7.72
CA VAL A 3 9.13 11.66 -7.76
C VAL A 3 9.75 10.91 -6.58
N ALA A 4 9.03 9.94 -6.03
CA ALA A 4 9.48 8.99 -5.01
C ALA A 4 8.99 7.57 -5.35
N VAL A 5 9.66 6.54 -4.85
CA VAL A 5 9.29 5.13 -5.05
C VAL A 5 9.41 4.39 -3.72
N ALA A 6 8.37 3.67 -3.33
CA ALA A 6 8.37 2.76 -2.20
C ALA A 6 8.45 1.31 -2.70
N ARG A 7 9.36 0.52 -2.13
CA ARG A 7 9.52 -0.90 -2.43
C ARG A 7 9.65 -1.68 -1.14
N GLU A 8 9.24 -2.94 -1.20
CA GLU A 8 9.48 -3.90 -0.14
C GLU A 8 10.98 -4.20 0.00
N ASP A 9 11.43 -4.36 1.24
CA ASP A 9 12.73 -4.97 1.55
C ASP A 9 12.47 -6.25 2.34
N PRO A 10 12.77 -7.44 1.77
CA PRO A 10 12.50 -8.71 2.42
C PRO A 10 13.34 -8.97 3.68
N HIS A 11 14.37 -8.16 3.92
CA HIS A 11 15.29 -8.34 5.04
C HIS A 11 15.18 -7.25 6.11
N GLY A 12 14.36 -6.21 5.87
CA GLY A 12 14.18 -5.10 6.80
C GLY A 12 15.43 -4.21 6.96
N ARG A 13 15.38 -3.29 7.93
CA ARG A 13 16.35 -2.17 8.03
C ARG A 13 17.74 -2.56 8.53
N ASP A 14 17.86 -3.58 9.36
CA ASP A 14 19.14 -3.98 9.99
C ASP A 14 19.27 -5.51 10.03
N PRO A 15 19.58 -6.14 8.88
CA PRO A 15 19.63 -7.58 8.81
C PRO A 15 20.95 -8.13 9.37
N ALA A 16 20.85 -9.06 10.32
CA ALA A 16 22.00 -9.79 10.85
C ALA A 16 22.31 -11.09 10.08
N LEU A 17 21.43 -11.51 9.17
CA LEU A 17 21.59 -12.73 8.40
C LEU A 17 22.57 -12.53 7.24
N TYR A 18 23.52 -13.47 7.08
CA TYR A 18 24.48 -13.44 5.98
C TYR A 18 23.81 -13.42 4.60
N SER A 19 22.67 -14.10 4.44
CA SER A 19 21.89 -14.10 3.20
C SER A 19 21.44 -12.72 2.74
N ALA A 20 21.18 -11.79 3.67
CA ALA A 20 20.79 -10.42 3.38
C ALA A 20 21.99 -9.49 3.10
N LEU A 21 23.12 -9.77 3.76
CA LEU A 21 24.33 -8.95 3.68
C LEU A 21 25.19 -9.28 2.45
N CYS A 22 25.19 -10.55 2.02
CA CYS A 22 26.04 -11.03 0.92
C CYS A 22 25.61 -10.42 -0.42
N PRO A 23 26.45 -9.61 -1.10
CA PRO A 23 26.10 -8.98 -2.37
C PRO A 23 25.79 -9.97 -3.49
N HIS A 24 26.39 -11.18 -3.42
CA HIS A 24 26.20 -12.24 -4.40
C HIS A 24 24.87 -13.00 -4.25
N LEU A 25 24.23 -12.88 -3.08
CA LEU A 25 22.92 -13.47 -2.81
C LEU A 25 21.77 -12.49 -3.00
N ARG A 26 22.07 -11.21 -3.31
CA ARG A 26 21.04 -10.19 -3.53
C ARG A 26 20.23 -10.52 -4.78
N PRO A 27 18.88 -10.47 -4.71
CA PRO A 27 18.05 -10.67 -5.88
C PRO A 27 18.34 -9.59 -6.93
N ARG A 28 18.35 -9.99 -8.21
CA ARG A 28 18.62 -9.08 -9.34
C ARG A 28 17.56 -7.99 -9.51
N ALA A 29 16.33 -8.29 -9.08
CA ALA A 29 15.27 -7.31 -8.93
C ALA A 29 15.08 -7.07 -7.43
N GLY A 30 14.98 -5.80 -7.02
CA GLY A 30 14.60 -5.45 -5.64
C GLY A 30 13.20 -5.97 -5.29
N GLY A 31 12.76 -5.77 -4.05
CA GLY A 31 11.43 -6.19 -3.63
C GLY A 31 10.29 -5.53 -4.42
N ALA A 32 9.08 -6.03 -4.18
CA ALA A 32 7.89 -5.62 -4.90
C ALA A 32 7.70 -4.09 -4.80
N LEU A 33 7.21 -3.49 -5.89
CA LEU A 33 6.82 -2.08 -5.88
C LEU A 33 5.59 -1.93 -4.98
N LEU A 34 5.69 -1.08 -3.96
CA LEU A 34 4.60 -0.78 -3.05
C LEU A 34 3.83 0.45 -3.51
N ASP A 35 4.54 1.53 -3.85
CA ASP A 35 3.90 2.78 -4.26
C ASP A 35 4.84 3.68 -5.07
N VAL A 36 4.24 4.61 -5.83
CA VAL A 36 4.91 5.69 -6.54
C VAL A 36 4.37 7.02 -6.03
N GLY A 37 5.28 7.87 -5.59
CA GLY A 37 4.99 9.21 -5.13
C GLY A 37 5.26 10.25 -6.22
N PHE A 38 4.33 11.16 -6.45
CA PHE A 38 4.53 12.33 -7.32
C PHE A 38 4.01 13.58 -6.63
N TRP A 39 4.83 14.63 -6.59
CA TRP A 39 4.48 15.93 -5.98
C TRP A 39 3.95 15.81 -4.54
N GLY A 40 4.59 14.95 -3.75
CA GLY A 40 4.24 14.74 -2.34
C GLY A 40 2.97 13.91 -2.10
N ARG A 41 2.39 13.30 -3.14
CA ARG A 41 1.25 12.39 -3.01
C ARG A 41 1.66 10.98 -3.40
N TRP A 42 1.12 10.00 -2.70
CA TRP A 42 1.31 8.57 -2.94
C TRP A 42 0.09 8.02 -3.68
N TRP A 43 0.27 7.46 -4.88
CA TRP A 43 -0.86 7.11 -5.74
C TRP A 43 -1.63 5.88 -5.26
N PHE A 44 -0.93 4.79 -4.92
CA PHE A 44 -1.58 3.55 -4.50
C PHE A 44 -2.17 3.68 -3.10
N LEU A 45 -1.44 4.30 -2.17
CA LEU A 45 -1.91 4.56 -0.81
C LEU A 45 -3.16 5.44 -0.82
N GLU A 46 -3.20 6.50 -1.64
CA GLU A 46 -4.39 7.35 -1.75
C GLU A 46 -5.60 6.57 -2.28
N ALA A 47 -5.40 5.72 -3.30
CA ALA A 47 -6.46 4.87 -3.81
C ALA A 47 -6.94 3.83 -2.77
N ALA A 48 -6.01 3.23 -2.00
CA ALA A 48 -6.33 2.24 -0.98
C ALA A 48 -7.03 2.83 0.24
N LEU A 49 -6.77 4.11 0.56
CA LEU A 49 -7.43 4.83 1.65
C LEU A 49 -8.79 5.41 1.26
N ARG A 50 -9.22 5.26 0.01
CA ARG A 50 -10.54 5.69 -0.41
C ARG A 50 -11.60 4.75 0.16
N ASP A 51 -12.57 5.33 0.86
CA ASP A 51 -13.67 4.60 1.53
C ASP A 51 -13.15 3.52 2.50
N CYS A 52 -11.99 3.74 3.15
CA CYS A 52 -11.36 2.75 4.03
C CYS A 52 -12.14 2.46 5.32
N ASP A 53 -13.12 3.28 5.65
CA ASP A 53 -14.08 3.12 6.73
C ASP A 53 -15.34 2.35 6.31
N VAL A 54 -15.50 2.06 5.01
CA VAL A 54 -16.63 1.31 4.46
C VAL A 54 -16.33 -0.18 4.51
N ASN A 55 -17.15 -0.93 5.24
CA ASN A 55 -17.15 -2.39 5.22
C ASN A 55 -18.30 -2.91 4.37
N GLU A 56 -18.01 -3.26 3.12
CA GLU A 56 -19.02 -3.75 2.17
C GLU A 56 -19.66 -5.09 2.60
N GLU A 57 -18.94 -5.94 3.36
CA GLU A 57 -19.48 -7.21 3.86
C GLU A 57 -20.60 -7.00 4.89
N GLU A 58 -20.44 -6.00 5.76
CA GLU A 58 -21.43 -5.63 6.77
C GLU A 58 -22.59 -4.85 6.15
N LEU A 59 -22.28 -3.90 5.26
CA LEU A 59 -23.28 -3.05 4.61
C LEU A 59 -24.15 -3.82 3.62
N GLY A 60 -23.61 -4.83 2.93
CA GLY A 60 -24.36 -5.64 1.97
C GLY A 60 -25.49 -6.48 2.57
N GLY A 61 -25.48 -6.70 3.89
CA GLY A 61 -26.52 -7.44 4.61
C GLY A 61 -27.68 -6.58 5.14
N LEU A 62 -27.60 -5.25 5.03
CA LEU A 62 -28.61 -4.36 5.56
C LEU A 62 -29.81 -4.23 4.60
N PRO A 63 -31.04 -4.06 5.12
CA PRO A 63 -32.24 -3.86 4.29
C PRO A 63 -32.33 -2.44 3.68
N LEU A 64 -31.25 -1.66 3.71
CA LEU A 64 -31.17 -0.28 3.26
C LEU A 64 -30.20 -0.21 2.07
N ASP A 65 -30.50 0.61 1.05
CA ASP A 65 -29.56 0.81 -0.06
C ASP A 65 -28.34 1.61 0.44
N PRO A 66 -27.12 1.05 0.40
CA PRO A 66 -25.91 1.74 0.87
C PRO A 66 -25.65 3.07 0.15
N ARG A 67 -26.22 3.29 -1.04
CA ARG A 67 -26.11 4.56 -1.79
C ARG A 67 -26.89 5.70 -1.14
N GLU A 68 -27.95 5.40 -0.39
CA GLU A 68 -28.72 6.41 0.34
C GLU A 68 -27.95 6.94 1.56
N LEU A 69 -27.10 6.10 2.17
CA LEU A 69 -26.22 6.49 3.28
C LEU A 69 -25.04 7.38 2.85
N ARG A 70 -24.69 7.39 1.56
CA ARG A 70 -23.61 8.24 1.01
C ARG A 70 -24.00 9.73 0.89
N SER A 71 -25.24 10.11 1.22
CA SER A 71 -25.83 11.42 0.91
C SER A 71 -25.56 12.55 1.91
N GLU A 72 -24.86 12.34 3.03
CA GLU A 72 -24.54 13.46 3.95
C GLU A 72 -23.09 13.92 3.80
N ARG A 73 -22.81 14.67 2.74
CA ARG A 73 -21.67 15.60 2.67
C ARG A 73 -21.92 16.75 1.70
#